data_AF-A0AAU6Y702-F1
#
_entry.id   AF-A0AAU6Y702-F1
#
_cell.length_a   1.000
_cell.length_b   1.000
_cell.length_c   1.000
_cell.angle_alpha   90.00
_cell.angle_beta   90.00
_cell.angle_gamma   90.00
#
_symmetry.space_group_name_H-M   'P 1'
#
loop_
_entity.id
_entity.type
_entity.pdbx_description
1 polymer ?
#
loop_
_entity_poly.entity_id
_entity_poly.type
_entity_poly.pdbx_seq_one_letter_code
_entity_poly.pdbx_strand_id
1 'polypeptide(L)'
;MKNIKIYLVALVAILFSSCIKDEKVVFTDSVVEWDASVYNANAAGLNYPFLTRVPGYGRATVTTDPTIARTSGSIKLRINLVGAQRSTPTTVTYRVVALAQPQNPTATTPLPAVAGTHFTTSGTATIPANSSFGEVEVQIVNPGVTSTAPRDVVLEIMSTDGVKPSENDKFVGIRISQT
;
A
#
# COMPACT_ATOMS: atom_id res chain seq x y z
N MET A 1 56.06 9.26 41.28
CA MET A 1 54.99 9.91 40.48
C MET A 1 54.93 9.48 39.01
N LYS A 2 55.98 8.89 38.41
CA LYS A 2 55.99 8.49 36.98
C LYS A 2 55.03 7.34 36.63
N ASN A 3 54.79 6.43 37.58
CA ASN A 3 53.97 5.23 37.36
C ASN A 3 52.46 5.51 37.44
N ILE A 4 52.04 6.57 38.15
CA ILE A 4 50.63 6.92 38.31
C ILE A 4 49.98 7.37 36.99
N LYS A 5 50.77 8.02 36.12
CA LYS A 5 50.32 8.45 34.79
C LYS A 5 50.04 7.25 33.86
N ILE A 6 50.79 6.16 34.02
CA ILE A 6 50.62 4.94 33.23
C ILE A 6 49.32 4.23 33.63
N TYR A 7 49.02 4.15 34.93
CA TYR A 7 47.76 3.58 35.41
C TYR A 7 46.53 4.41 34.99
N LEU A 8 46.66 5.74 34.96
CA LEU A 8 45.58 6.61 34.50
C LEU A 8 45.25 6.42 33.02
N VAL A 9 46.28 6.27 32.17
CA VAL A 9 46.11 6.01 30.73
C VAL A 9 45.50 4.63 30.47
N ALA A 10 45.91 3.61 31.23
CA ALA A 10 45.34 2.27 31.13
C ALA A 10 43.85 2.23 31.57
N LEU A 11 43.48 2.97 32.61
CA LEU A 11 42.10 3.08 33.07
C LEU A 11 41.21 3.76 32.02
N VAL A 12 41.69 4.82 31.38
CA VAL A 12 40.97 5.54 30.31
C VAL A 12 40.77 4.66 29.08
N ALA A 13 41.74 3.81 28.72
CA ALA A 13 41.62 2.89 27.58
C ALA A 13 40.52 1.82 27.79
N ILE A 14 40.28 1.39 29.03
CA ILE A 14 39.21 0.42 29.35
C ILE A 14 37.83 1.10 29.31
N LEU A 15 37.75 2.39 29.59
CA LEU A 15 36.48 3.15 29.54
C LEU A 15 35.97 3.40 28.11
N PHE A 16 36.80 3.20 27.08
CA PHE A 16 36.41 3.30 25.66
C PHE A 16 36.00 1.97 25.02
N SER A 17 36.00 0.84 25.76
CA SER A 17 35.42 -0.40 25.26
C SER A 17 33.89 -0.37 25.40
N SER A 18 33.22 0.51 24.66
CA SER A 18 31.78 0.38 24.48
C SER A 18 31.54 -0.90 23.68
N CYS A 19 31.00 -1.92 24.35
CA CYS A 19 30.48 -3.11 23.69
C CYS A 19 29.28 -2.65 22.83
N ILE A 20 29.52 -2.36 21.55
CA ILE A 20 28.44 -2.15 20.59
C ILE A 20 27.77 -3.51 20.42
N LYS A 21 26.69 -3.75 21.17
CA LYS A 21 25.77 -4.83 20.83
C LYS A 21 25.14 -4.45 19.51
N ASP A 22 25.62 -5.10 18.46
CA ASP A 22 25.07 -5.02 17.11
C ASP A 22 23.74 -5.81 17.11
N GLU A 23 22.75 -5.26 17.81
CA GLU A 23 21.42 -5.85 17.91
C GLU A 23 20.74 -5.59 16.57
N LYS A 24 20.92 -6.53 15.63
CA LYS A 24 20.24 -6.48 14.34
C LYS A 24 18.74 -6.50 14.60
N VAL A 25 18.09 -5.36 14.37
CA VAL A 25 16.63 -5.29 14.32
C VAL A 25 16.19 -6.06 13.08
N VAL A 26 15.91 -7.34 13.23
CA VAL A 26 15.37 -8.19 12.17
C VAL A 26 13.86 -8.15 12.27
N PHE A 27 13.21 -7.58 11.26
CA PHE A 27 11.77 -7.73 11.10
C PHE A 27 11.48 -9.17 10.70
N THR A 28 10.89 -9.95 11.61
CA THR A 28 10.57 -11.37 11.42
C THR A 28 9.12 -11.61 11.03
N ASP A 29 8.27 -10.60 11.13
CA ASP A 29 6.87 -10.69 10.71
C ASP A 29 6.74 -10.60 9.18
N SER A 30 5.55 -10.87 8.66
CA SER A 30 5.26 -10.62 7.25
C SER A 30 3.91 -9.94 7.09
N VAL A 31 3.92 -8.79 6.43
CA VAL A 31 2.71 -8.02 6.13
C VAL A 31 2.55 -7.78 4.65
N VAL A 32 1.33 -7.47 4.25
CA VAL A 32 0.97 -7.18 2.87
C VAL A 32 0.35 -5.79 2.77
N GLU A 33 0.78 -5.05 1.76
CA GLU A 33 0.42 -3.65 1.56
C GLU A 33 0.15 -3.34 0.09
N TRP A 34 -0.66 -2.31 -0.16
CA TRP A 34 -0.79 -1.74 -1.49
C TRP A 34 0.42 -0.89 -1.81
N ASP A 35 1.09 -1.19 -2.92
CA ASP A 35 2.24 -0.40 -3.35
C ASP A 35 1.89 1.08 -3.53
N ALA A 36 0.74 1.35 -4.14
CA ALA A 36 0.28 2.71 -4.34
C ALA A 36 -0.02 3.45 -3.02
N SER A 37 -0.39 2.75 -1.95
CA SER A 37 -0.63 3.37 -0.63
C SER A 37 0.64 3.83 0.04
N VAL A 38 1.72 3.05 -0.09
CA VAL A 38 3.05 3.40 0.42
C VAL A 38 3.59 4.68 -0.24
N TYR A 39 3.36 4.84 -1.55
CA TYR A 39 3.98 5.92 -2.32
C TYR A 39 3.13 7.18 -2.51
N ASN A 40 1.83 7.14 -2.26
CA ASN A 40 0.94 8.29 -2.51
C ASN A 40 0.42 8.87 -1.21
N ALA A 41 0.31 10.21 -1.16
CA ALA A 41 -0.20 10.90 0.02
C ALA A 41 -1.67 10.54 0.29
N ASN A 42 -2.01 10.46 1.57
CA ASN A 42 -3.38 10.25 2.00
C ASN A 42 -4.30 11.36 1.50
N ALA A 43 -5.49 10.98 1.07
CA ALA A 43 -6.51 11.95 0.73
C ALA A 43 -6.99 12.69 1.99
N ALA A 44 -7.46 13.92 1.81
CA ALA A 44 -7.88 14.77 2.93
C ALA A 44 -8.95 14.08 3.79
N GLY A 45 -8.65 13.92 5.09
CA GLY A 45 -9.56 13.28 6.06
C GLY A 45 -9.58 11.75 6.02
N LEU A 46 -8.71 11.12 5.24
CA LEU A 46 -8.57 9.66 5.14
C LEU A 46 -7.16 9.22 5.54
N ASN A 47 -6.99 7.94 5.84
CA ASN A 47 -5.70 7.30 6.14
C ASN A 47 -5.17 6.48 4.95
N TYR A 48 -5.64 6.77 3.74
CA TYR A 48 -5.23 6.12 2.49
C TYR A 48 -5.32 7.10 1.31
N PRO A 49 -4.59 6.86 0.20
CA PRO A 49 -4.68 7.70 -0.98
C PRO A 49 -5.93 7.40 -1.81
N PHE A 50 -6.35 8.41 -2.57
CA PHE A 50 -7.39 8.28 -3.59
C PHE A 50 -6.80 8.55 -4.97
N LEU A 51 -6.54 7.49 -5.73
CA LEU A 51 -5.88 7.55 -7.03
C LEU A 51 -6.84 8.04 -8.11
N THR A 52 -6.42 9.06 -8.84
CA THR A 52 -7.11 9.55 -10.06
C THR A 52 -6.38 9.15 -11.34
N ARG A 53 -5.20 8.54 -11.19
CA ARG A 53 -4.31 8.11 -12.26
C ARG A 53 -3.79 6.70 -11.98
N VAL A 54 -3.49 5.95 -13.04
CA VAL A 54 -2.97 4.59 -12.93
C VAL A 54 -1.56 4.65 -12.31
N PRO A 55 -1.32 4.04 -11.13
CA PRO A 55 -0.02 4.10 -10.48
C PRO A 55 1.01 3.23 -11.22
N GLY A 56 2.25 3.72 -11.31
CA GLY A 56 3.39 2.88 -11.64
C GLY A 56 3.97 2.21 -10.39
N TYR A 57 4.68 1.11 -10.58
CA TYR A 57 5.24 0.34 -9.47
C TYR A 57 6.46 1.03 -8.87
N GLY A 58 6.54 1.06 -7.54
CA GLY A 58 7.68 1.61 -6.80
C GLY A 58 7.78 3.13 -6.85
N ARG A 59 6.69 3.84 -7.17
CA ARG A 59 6.68 5.31 -7.24
C ARG A 59 5.28 5.89 -7.02
N ALA A 60 5.24 7.17 -6.67
CA ALA A 60 4.00 7.94 -6.63
C ALA A 60 3.39 8.08 -8.03
N THR A 61 2.08 8.35 -8.08
CA THR A 61 1.42 8.79 -9.33
C THR A 61 1.98 10.14 -9.78
N VAL A 62 2.15 10.30 -11.09
CA VAL A 62 2.62 11.54 -11.71
C VAL A 62 1.61 12.05 -12.72
N THR A 63 1.68 13.33 -13.09
CA THR A 63 0.69 13.97 -13.97
C THR A 63 0.63 13.39 -15.39
N THR A 64 1.69 12.71 -15.83
CA THR A 64 1.75 12.01 -17.11
C THR A 64 1.14 10.61 -17.08
N ASP A 65 0.84 10.07 -15.90
CA ASP A 65 0.17 8.78 -15.78
C ASP A 65 -1.26 8.86 -16.34
N PRO A 66 -1.76 7.82 -17.03
CA PRO A 66 -3.12 7.80 -17.56
C PRO A 66 -4.15 8.07 -16.48
N THR A 67 -5.12 8.94 -16.76
CA THR A 67 -6.28 9.16 -15.89
C THR A 67 -7.08 7.87 -15.78
N ILE A 68 -7.58 7.56 -14.59
CA ILE A 68 -8.54 6.49 -14.38
C ILE A 68 -9.92 7.03 -14.75
N ALA A 69 -10.43 6.59 -15.89
CA ALA A 69 -11.70 6.99 -16.45
C ALA A 69 -12.49 5.75 -16.87
N ARG A 70 -13.79 5.91 -17.15
CA ARG A 70 -14.67 4.83 -17.61
C ARG A 70 -14.16 4.08 -18.86
N THR A 71 -13.22 4.66 -19.59
CA THR A 71 -12.59 4.07 -20.79
C THR A 71 -11.22 3.43 -20.52
N SER A 72 -10.74 3.39 -19.27
CA SER A 72 -9.39 2.89 -18.94
C SER A 72 -9.22 1.38 -19.20
N GLY A 73 -10.32 0.61 -19.20
CA GLY A 73 -10.23 -0.84 -19.29
C GLY A 73 -9.52 -1.42 -18.07
N SER A 74 -8.59 -2.36 -18.28
CA SER A 74 -7.84 -2.98 -17.18
C SER A 74 -6.83 -2.03 -16.58
N ILE A 75 -6.90 -1.84 -15.25
CA ILE A 75 -5.84 -1.23 -14.47
C ILE A 75 -5.23 -2.28 -13.53
N LYS A 76 -3.91 -2.20 -13.34
CA LYS A 76 -3.16 -3.10 -12.46
C LYS A 76 -2.64 -2.35 -11.24
N LEU A 77 -2.88 -2.93 -10.07
CA LEU A 77 -2.31 -2.48 -8.81
C LEU A 77 -1.33 -3.54 -8.31
N ARG A 78 -0.20 -3.10 -7.73
CA ARG A 78 0.75 -4.01 -7.10
C ARG A 78 0.44 -4.15 -5.61
N ILE A 79 0.47 -5.40 -5.15
CA ILE A 79 0.50 -5.74 -3.73
C ILE A 79 1.92 -6.17 -3.39
N ASN A 80 2.49 -5.64 -2.32
CA ASN A 80 3.82 -6.02 -1.82
C ASN A 80 3.70 -6.98 -0.64
N LEU A 81 4.62 -7.96 -0.57
CA LEU A 81 4.91 -8.74 0.62
C LEU A 81 6.14 -8.13 1.30
N VAL A 82 5.91 -7.52 2.47
CA VAL A 82 6.97 -6.99 3.32
C VAL A 82 7.36 -8.08 4.32
N GLY A 83 8.55 -8.64 4.14
CA GLY A 83 9.06 -9.74 4.94
C GLY A 83 9.82 -10.75 4.07
N ALA A 84 10.07 -11.94 4.63
CA ALA A 84 10.72 -13.00 3.89
C ALA A 84 9.83 -13.51 2.74
N GLN A 85 10.44 -13.70 1.56
CA GLN A 85 9.78 -14.36 0.44
C GLN A 85 9.42 -15.80 0.79
N ARG A 86 8.36 -16.31 0.18
CA ARG A 86 7.88 -17.68 0.40
C ARG A 86 8.24 -18.57 -0.76
N SER A 87 8.62 -19.82 -0.46
CA SER A 87 8.90 -20.83 -1.49
C SER A 87 7.64 -21.33 -2.21
N THR A 88 6.45 -20.98 -1.72
CA THR A 88 5.16 -21.29 -2.33
C THR A 88 4.38 -20.01 -2.66
N PRO A 89 3.48 -20.04 -3.67
CA PRO A 89 2.62 -18.91 -3.96
C PRO A 89 1.75 -18.55 -2.75
N THR A 90 1.53 -17.25 -2.55
CA THR A 90 0.71 -16.72 -1.47
C THR A 90 -0.53 -16.08 -2.05
N THR A 91 -1.70 -16.59 -1.67
CA THR A 91 -2.97 -15.97 -2.01
C THR A 91 -3.28 -14.86 -1.00
N VAL A 92 -3.53 -13.66 -1.51
CA VAL A 92 -3.95 -12.49 -0.76
C VAL A 92 -5.41 -12.23 -1.09
N THR A 93 -6.26 -12.12 -0.07
CA THR A 93 -7.66 -11.75 -0.25
C THR A 93 -7.82 -10.25 -0.03
N TYR A 94 -8.65 -9.59 -0.83
CA TYR A 94 -9.07 -8.20 -0.62
C TYR A 94 -10.57 -8.05 -0.87
N ARG A 95 -11.15 -6.99 -0.32
CA ARG A 95 -12.57 -6.68 -0.49
C ARG A 95 -12.79 -5.25 -0.96
N VAL A 96 -13.94 -5.02 -1.56
CA VAL A 96 -14.46 -3.67 -1.78
C VAL A 96 -15.07 -3.16 -0.48
N VAL A 97 -14.65 -1.99 -0.04
CA VAL A 97 -15.19 -1.33 1.16
C VAL A 97 -16.42 -0.52 0.77
N ALA A 98 -17.50 -0.67 1.54
CA ALA A 98 -18.67 0.19 1.39
C ALA A 98 -18.29 1.63 1.78
N LEU A 99 -18.39 2.56 0.83
CA LEU A 99 -18.15 3.98 1.09
C LEU A 99 -19.38 4.57 1.79
N ALA A 100 -19.23 4.93 3.06
CA ALA A 100 -20.17 5.85 3.70
C ALA A 100 -19.98 7.26 3.11
N GLN A 101 -21.07 8.04 3.09
CA GLN A 101 -21.05 9.49 2.81
C GLN A 101 -19.92 10.17 3.61
N PRO A 102 -19.30 11.24 3.09
CA PRO A 102 -18.08 11.78 3.68
C PRO A 102 -18.37 12.28 5.11
N GLN A 103 -17.49 11.97 6.05
CA GLN A 103 -17.54 12.52 7.41
C GLN A 103 -17.16 14.02 7.46
N ASN A 104 -16.74 14.61 6.33
CA ASN A 104 -16.34 16.00 6.20
C ASN A 104 -17.20 16.74 5.16
N PRO A 105 -17.97 17.78 5.54
CA PRO A 105 -18.90 18.50 4.65
C PRO A 105 -18.24 19.32 3.53
N THR A 106 -16.91 19.40 3.47
CA THR A 106 -16.15 20.09 2.41
C THR A 106 -15.51 19.17 1.38
N ALA A 107 -15.57 17.84 1.59
CA ALA A 107 -15.15 16.86 0.60
C ALA A 107 -16.31 16.63 -0.38
N THR A 108 -16.03 16.58 -1.69
CA THR A 108 -16.99 16.06 -2.67
C THR A 108 -17.46 14.70 -2.19
N THR A 109 -18.76 14.57 -1.90
CA THR A 109 -19.40 13.33 -1.50
C THR A 109 -18.94 12.16 -2.38
N PRO A 110 -18.19 11.17 -1.84
CA PRO A 110 -17.85 9.98 -2.61
C PRO A 110 -19.14 9.34 -3.11
N LEU A 111 -19.24 9.23 -4.43
CA LEU A 111 -20.31 8.49 -5.07
C LEU A 111 -19.82 7.06 -5.27
N PRO A 112 -20.36 6.06 -4.55
CA PRO A 112 -19.85 4.71 -4.62
C PRO A 112 -19.94 4.17 -6.04
N ALA A 113 -18.83 3.61 -6.52
CA ALA A 113 -18.81 2.80 -7.71
C ALA A 113 -19.52 1.46 -7.43
N VAL A 114 -20.31 1.03 -8.40
CA VAL A 114 -21.09 -0.22 -8.33
C VAL A 114 -20.35 -1.31 -9.10
N ALA A 115 -20.03 -2.41 -8.44
CA ALA A 115 -19.43 -3.59 -9.06
C ALA A 115 -20.34 -4.13 -10.20
N GLY A 116 -19.74 -4.58 -11.30
CA GLY A 116 -20.43 -5.00 -12.52
C GLY A 116 -20.93 -3.85 -13.41
N THR A 117 -21.08 -2.63 -12.88
CA THR A 117 -21.46 -1.44 -13.68
C THR A 117 -20.26 -0.54 -13.97
N HIS A 118 -19.46 -0.25 -12.95
CA HIS A 118 -18.33 0.68 -13.06
C HIS A 118 -16.98 -0.04 -12.99
N PHE A 119 -16.92 -1.18 -12.31
CA PHE A 119 -15.72 -1.99 -12.25
C PHE A 119 -16.03 -3.47 -11.99
N THR A 120 -15.08 -4.36 -12.29
CA THR A 120 -15.04 -5.74 -11.77
C THR A 120 -13.64 -6.05 -11.27
N THR A 121 -13.54 -6.99 -10.33
CA THR A 121 -12.27 -7.43 -9.73
C THR A 121 -12.46 -8.82 -9.11
N SER A 122 -11.38 -9.58 -8.92
CA SER A 122 -11.45 -10.99 -8.46
C SER A 122 -11.65 -11.13 -6.95
N GLY A 123 -11.28 -10.11 -6.15
CA GLY A 123 -11.22 -10.21 -4.69
C GLY A 123 -10.01 -10.99 -4.15
N THR A 124 -9.16 -11.51 -5.04
CA THR A 124 -7.94 -12.23 -4.68
C THR A 124 -6.77 -11.87 -5.60
N ALA A 125 -5.56 -11.94 -5.07
CA ALA A 125 -4.31 -11.83 -5.81
C ALA A 125 -3.36 -12.95 -5.40
N THR A 126 -2.44 -13.27 -6.30
CA THR A 126 -1.39 -14.25 -6.03
C THR A 126 -0.04 -13.56 -6.09
N ILE A 127 0.71 -13.64 -4.99
CA ILE A 127 2.13 -13.36 -4.95
C ILE A 127 2.84 -14.67 -5.33
N PRO A 128 3.56 -14.74 -6.46
CA PRO A 128 4.24 -15.96 -6.87
C PRO A 128 5.28 -16.44 -5.83
N ALA A 129 5.64 -17.72 -5.89
CA ALA A 129 6.76 -18.24 -5.12
C ALA A 129 8.04 -17.45 -5.40
N ASN A 130 8.83 -17.19 -4.37
CA ASN A 130 10.09 -16.44 -4.41
C ASN A 130 9.91 -15.02 -4.98
N SER A 131 8.72 -14.42 -4.79
CA SER A 131 8.43 -13.03 -5.11
C SER A 131 8.09 -12.25 -3.85
N SER A 132 8.34 -10.94 -3.91
CA SER A 132 7.91 -9.98 -2.90
C SER A 132 6.71 -9.15 -3.37
N PHE A 133 6.09 -9.49 -4.49
CA PHE A 133 4.92 -8.78 -5.01
C PHE A 133 4.04 -9.64 -5.91
N GLY A 134 2.78 -9.23 -6.01
CA GLY A 134 1.77 -9.75 -6.92
C GLY A 134 0.94 -8.63 -7.55
N GLU A 135 0.14 -8.97 -8.54
CA GLU A 135 -0.71 -8.00 -9.24
C GLU A 135 -2.19 -8.26 -8.92
N VAL A 136 -2.92 -7.16 -8.76
CA VAL A 136 -4.38 -7.11 -8.69
C VAL A 136 -4.88 -6.42 -9.94
N GLU A 137 -5.81 -7.05 -10.62
CA GLU A 137 -6.48 -6.47 -11.77
C GLU A 137 -7.85 -5.92 -11.36
N VAL A 138 -8.08 -4.66 -11.72
CA VAL A 138 -9.39 -4.01 -11.63
C VAL A 138 -9.80 -3.66 -13.05
N GLN A 139 -10.85 -4.30 -13.55
CA GLN A 139 -11.42 -3.94 -14.84
C GLN A 139 -12.33 -2.74 -14.65
N ILE A 140 -12.00 -1.62 -15.28
CA ILE A 140 -12.91 -0.48 -15.36
C ILE A 140 -13.91 -0.75 -16.47
N VAL A 141 -15.19 -0.77 -16.10
CA VAL A 141 -16.30 -1.02 -17.02
C VAL A 141 -16.84 0.32 -17.50
N ASN A 142 -17.15 0.42 -18.79
CA ASN A 142 -17.77 1.60 -19.38
C ASN A 142 -19.30 1.41 -19.45
N PRO A 143 -20.08 1.98 -18.51
CA PRO A 143 -21.54 1.89 -18.56
C PRO A 143 -22.17 2.87 -19.56
N GLY A 144 -21.38 3.62 -20.32
CA GLY A 144 -21.83 4.78 -21.10
C GLY A 144 -21.85 6.07 -20.25
N VAL A 145 -22.13 7.21 -20.89
CA VAL A 145 -22.23 8.51 -20.20
C VAL A 145 -23.63 8.65 -19.62
N THR A 146 -23.79 8.31 -18.36
CA THR A 146 -25.05 8.53 -17.62
C THR A 146 -24.93 9.67 -16.60
N SER A 147 -23.70 10.06 -16.26
CA SER A 147 -23.36 11.16 -15.36
C SER A 147 -21.92 11.59 -15.64
N THR A 148 -21.59 12.85 -15.35
CA THR A 148 -20.20 13.34 -15.33
C THR A 148 -19.55 13.21 -13.94
N ALA A 149 -20.32 12.85 -12.92
CA ALA A 149 -19.82 12.75 -11.56
C ALA A 149 -18.92 11.52 -11.38
N PRO A 150 -17.71 11.67 -10.81
CA PRO A 150 -16.78 10.56 -10.64
C PRO A 150 -17.34 9.49 -9.70
N ARG A 151 -16.87 8.25 -9.87
CA ARG A 151 -17.28 7.08 -9.08
C ARG A 151 -16.10 6.50 -8.32
N ASP A 152 -16.33 6.23 -7.04
CA ASP A 152 -15.28 5.97 -6.07
C ASP A 152 -15.36 4.51 -5.59
N VAL A 153 -14.23 3.80 -5.61
CA VAL A 153 -14.09 2.45 -5.04
C VAL A 153 -12.87 2.42 -4.12
N VAL A 154 -12.98 1.71 -2.99
CA VAL A 154 -11.87 1.47 -2.08
C VAL A 154 -11.67 -0.03 -1.92
N LEU A 155 -10.43 -0.46 -2.03
CA LEU A 155 -10.01 -1.85 -1.82
C LEU A 155 -9.27 -1.97 -0.50
N GLU A 156 -9.61 -2.99 0.27
CA GLU A 156 -8.97 -3.32 1.56
C GLU A 156 -8.37 -4.73 1.50
N ILE A 157 -7.09 -4.86 1.84
CA ILE A 157 -6.44 -6.16 2.02
C ILE A 157 -6.96 -6.79 3.32
N MET A 158 -7.34 -8.06 3.23
CA MET A 158 -7.85 -8.85 4.35
C MET A 158 -6.78 -9.79 4.89
N SER A 159 -6.83 -10.08 6.18
CA SER A 159 -6.05 -11.16 6.78
C SER A 159 -6.38 -12.49 6.09
N THR A 160 -5.34 -13.21 5.68
CA THR A 160 -5.42 -14.56 5.11
C THR A 160 -4.40 -15.45 5.84
N ASP A 161 -4.55 -16.77 5.80
CA ASP A 161 -3.66 -17.68 6.52
C ASP A 161 -2.18 -17.42 6.22
N GLY A 162 -1.47 -17.00 7.27
CA GLY A 162 -0.05 -16.71 7.23
C GLY A 162 0.33 -15.28 6.86
N VAL A 163 -0.57 -14.40 6.37
CA VAL A 163 -0.20 -13.00 6.07
C VAL A 163 -1.21 -12.00 6.61
N LYS A 164 -0.69 -10.95 7.25
CA LYS A 164 -1.51 -9.87 7.80
C LYS A 164 -1.46 -8.63 6.89
N PRO A 165 -2.54 -7.86 6.76
CA PRO A 165 -2.49 -6.56 6.13
C PRO A 165 -1.59 -5.59 6.93
N SER A 166 -0.89 -4.68 6.26
CA SER A 166 -0.23 -3.53 6.89
C SER A 166 -1.28 -2.61 7.51
N GLU A 167 -1.12 -2.21 8.77
CA GLU A 167 -2.10 -1.32 9.42
C GLU A 167 -2.20 0.05 8.73
N ASN A 168 -1.08 0.52 8.16
CA ASN A 168 -1.01 1.83 7.52
C ASN A 168 -1.43 1.79 6.04
N ASP A 169 -1.18 0.67 5.35
CA ASP A 169 -1.19 0.63 3.88
C ASP A 169 -2.13 -0.44 3.29
N LYS A 170 -3.11 -0.92 4.08
CA LYS A 170 -4.09 -1.93 3.65
C LYS A 170 -5.22 -1.41 2.78
N PHE A 171 -5.40 -0.09 2.69
CA PHE A 171 -6.46 0.53 1.90
C PHE A 171 -5.89 1.28 0.70
N VAL A 172 -6.56 1.20 -0.45
CA VAL A 172 -6.30 2.06 -1.62
C VAL A 172 -7.63 2.49 -2.25
N GLY A 173 -7.79 3.79 -2.48
CA GLY A 173 -8.94 4.37 -3.17
C GLY A 173 -8.66 4.61 -4.65
N ILE A 174 -9.68 4.42 -5.49
CA ILE A 174 -9.64 4.67 -6.93
C ILE A 174 -10.85 5.52 -7.30
N ARG A 175 -10.60 6.66 -7.96
CA ARG A 175 -11.62 7.56 -8.48
C ARG A 175 -11.70 7.42 -10.00
N ILE A 176 -12.83 6.92 -10.47
CA ILE A 176 -13.11 6.67 -11.88
C ILE A 176 -13.85 7.88 -12.45
N SER A 177 -13.19 8.64 -13.30
CA SER A 177 -13.86 9.73 -14.05
C SER A 177 -14.94 9.18 -14.98
N GLN A 178 -16.10 9.81 -14.98
CA GLN A 178 -17.24 9.44 -15.85
C GLN A 178 -17.40 10.34 -17.08
N THR A 179 -16.58 11.38 -17.20
CA THR A 179 -16.49 12.22 -18.41
C THR A 179 -15.93 11.43 -19.58
#